data_AF-A0A3D3Z8F7-F1
#
_entry.id   AF-A0A3D3Z8F7-F1
#
_cell.length_a   1.000
_cell.length_b   1.000
_cell.length_c   1.000
_cell.angle_alpha   90.00
_cell.angle_beta   90.00
_cell.angle_gamma   90.00
#
_symmetry.space_group_name_H-M   'P 1'
#
loop_
_entity.id
_entity.type
_entity.pdbx_description
1 polymer ?
#
loop_
_entity_poly.entity_id
_entity_poly.type
_entity_poly.pdbx_seq_one_letter_code
_entity_poly.pdbx_strand_id
1 'polypeptide(L)'
;MNVKSIERKGNEVTVVVEIDKELMESGVNKAYMKARKSIQLPGFRKGKAPRKMIEAMYGAHVFYEDGLEEIFPEVYDFAIAKQDFKAIGRPNLTDMQISDDNIVTLTLTTEVYPEVTLGQYKGLEVEKAEVTVSDEQVQAELDRMAQNVASTETVERPA
;
A
#
# COMPACT_ATOMS: atom_id res chain seq x y z
N MET A 1 -20.94 -10.91 -5.39
CA MET A 1 -19.48 -11.02 -5.53
C MET A 1 -19.11 -12.46 -5.24
N ASN A 2 -18.34 -13.09 -6.11
CA ASN A 2 -17.88 -14.46 -5.91
C ASN A 2 -16.38 -14.58 -6.21
N VAL A 3 -15.61 -15.25 -5.36
CA VAL A 3 -14.17 -15.46 -5.58
C VAL A 3 -14.03 -16.82 -6.27
N LYS A 4 -13.59 -16.84 -7.53
CA LYS A 4 -13.59 -18.06 -8.36
C LYS A 4 -12.31 -18.87 -8.25
N SER A 5 -11.15 -18.23 -8.16
CA SER A 5 -9.87 -18.94 -8.12
C SER A 5 -8.81 -18.17 -7.34
N ILE A 6 -7.96 -18.92 -6.63
CA ILE A 6 -6.81 -18.42 -5.89
C ILE A 6 -5.63 -19.28 -6.34
N GLU A 7 -4.75 -18.72 -7.18
CA GLU A 7 -3.49 -19.37 -7.52
C GLU A 7 -2.38 -18.76 -6.68
N ARG A 8 -1.67 -19.60 -5.90
CA ARG A 8 -0.51 -19.20 -5.12
C ARG A 8 0.76 -19.68 -5.80
N LYS A 9 1.59 -18.76 -6.29
CA LYS A 9 2.94 -19.04 -6.77
C LYS A 9 3.94 -18.34 -5.86
N GLY A 10 4.39 -19.05 -4.81
CA GLY A 10 5.31 -18.51 -3.82
C GLY A 10 4.69 -17.37 -2.99
N ASN A 11 5.19 -16.15 -3.20
CA ASN A 11 4.71 -14.93 -2.54
C ASN A 11 3.64 -14.18 -3.37
N GLU A 12 3.39 -14.58 -4.61
CA GLU A 12 2.36 -13.98 -5.45
C GLU A 12 1.05 -14.77 -5.33
N VAL A 13 -0.03 -14.06 -5.05
CA VAL A 13 -1.40 -14.59 -5.02
C VAL A 13 -2.19 -13.93 -6.13
N THR A 14 -2.63 -14.72 -7.10
CA THR A 14 -3.57 -14.30 -8.14
C THR A 14 -4.98 -14.63 -7.65
N VAL A 15 -5.78 -13.60 -7.38
CA VAL A 15 -7.19 -13.71 -6.97
C VAL A 15 -8.07 -13.31 -8.15
N VAL A 16 -8.92 -14.22 -8.59
CA VAL A 16 -9.95 -13.93 -9.60
C VAL A 16 -11.27 -13.67 -8.88
N VAL A 17 -11.76 -12.43 -8.97
CA VAL A 17 -13.03 -12.01 -8.35
C VAL A 17 -14.04 -11.72 -9.44
N GLU A 18 -15.23 -12.30 -9.30
CA GLU A 18 -16.40 -12.01 -10.11
C GLU A 18 -17.29 -10.99 -9.39
N ILE A 19 -17.58 -9.89 -10.09
CA ILE A 19 -18.46 -8.82 -9.62
C ILE A 19 -19.82 -8.99 -10.30
N ASP A 20 -20.88 -9.01 -9.49
CA ASP A 20 -22.25 -9.10 -9.99
C ASP A 20 -22.68 -7.78 -10.65
N LYS A 21 -23.58 -7.89 -11.63
CA LYS A 21 -24.13 -6.76 -12.39
C LYS A 21 -24.72 -5.65 -11.52
N GLU A 22 -25.43 -5.99 -10.43
CA GLU A 22 -26.07 -4.99 -9.55
C GLU A 22 -25.04 -4.09 -8.86
N LEU A 23 -23.91 -4.66 -8.47
CA LEU A 23 -22.85 -3.93 -7.80
C LEU A 23 -22.11 -3.05 -8.79
N MET A 24 -21.90 -3.55 -10.01
CA MET A 24 -21.38 -2.77 -11.12
C MET A 24 -22.28 -1.59 -11.49
N GLU A 25 -23.60 -1.79 -11.58
CA GLU A 25 -24.56 -0.72 -11.86
C GLU A 25 -24.58 0.35 -10.76
N SER A 26 -24.36 -0.03 -9.51
CA SER A 26 -24.23 0.90 -8.38
C SER A 26 -22.99 1.78 -8.52
N GLY A 27 -21.82 1.21 -8.84
CA GLY A 27 -20.60 1.99 -9.08
C GLY A 27 -20.68 2.86 -10.32
N VAL A 28 -21.24 2.36 -11.42
CA VAL A 28 -21.52 3.17 -12.62
C VAL A 28 -22.43 4.36 -12.29
N ASN A 29 -23.43 4.17 -11.41
CA ASN A 29 -24.30 5.26 -10.97
C ASN A 29 -23.54 6.28 -10.08
N LYS A 30 -22.66 5.82 -9.18
CA LYS A 30 -21.78 6.70 -8.38
C LYS A 30 -20.82 7.50 -9.28
N ALA A 31 -20.16 6.83 -10.22
CA ALA A 31 -19.30 7.46 -11.23
C ALA A 31 -20.08 8.47 -12.07
N TYR A 32 -21.28 8.12 -12.53
CA TYR A 32 -22.19 9.03 -13.23
C TYR A 32 -22.55 10.28 -12.39
N MET A 33 -22.82 10.13 -11.09
CA MET A 33 -23.10 11.27 -10.21
C MET A 33 -21.90 12.21 -10.01
N LYS A 34 -20.67 11.69 -10.11
CA LYS A 34 -19.44 12.51 -10.12
C LYS A 34 -19.26 13.19 -11.47
N ALA A 35 -19.30 12.41 -12.56
CA ALA A 35 -19.08 12.88 -13.92
C ALA A 35 -20.13 13.91 -14.40
N ARG A 36 -21.41 13.78 -13.99
CA ARG A 36 -22.43 14.80 -14.35
C ARG A 36 -22.06 16.21 -13.87
N LYS A 37 -21.27 16.33 -12.79
CA LYS A 37 -20.85 17.64 -12.26
C LYS A 37 -19.78 18.29 -13.15
N SER A 38 -18.96 17.52 -13.84
CA SER A 38 -17.91 18.03 -14.74
C SER A 38 -18.43 18.20 -16.17
N ILE A 39 -19.33 17.32 -16.62
CA ILE A 39 -19.86 17.30 -17.99
C ILE A 39 -20.83 18.46 -18.26
N GLN A 40 -20.60 19.17 -19.37
CA GLN A 40 -21.48 20.20 -19.88
C GLN A 40 -22.20 19.68 -21.13
N LEU A 41 -23.51 19.46 -21.03
CA LEU A 41 -24.34 19.03 -22.14
C LEU A 41 -25.11 20.22 -22.72
N PRO A 42 -25.07 20.47 -24.05
CA PRO A 42 -25.86 21.53 -24.68
C PRO A 42 -27.35 21.36 -24.36
N GLY A 43 -28.00 22.44 -23.92
CA GLY A 43 -29.43 22.43 -23.55
C GLY A 43 -29.74 22.06 -22.09
N PHE A 44 -28.76 21.59 -21.30
CA PHE A 44 -28.95 21.29 -19.87
C PHE A 44 -28.01 22.11 -19.00
N ARG A 45 -28.53 22.59 -17.86
CA ARG A 45 -27.68 23.21 -16.83
C ARG A 45 -26.67 22.18 -16.32
N LYS A 46 -25.40 22.58 -16.18
CA LYS A 46 -24.30 21.75 -15.64
C LYS A 46 -24.77 20.95 -14.41
N GLY A 47 -24.57 19.63 -14.42
CA GLY A 47 -25.00 18.74 -13.33
C GLY A 47 -26.44 18.23 -13.39
N LYS A 48 -27.28 18.67 -14.34
CA LYS A 48 -28.72 18.32 -14.40
C LYS A 48 -29.12 17.56 -15.67
N ALA A 49 -28.17 17.15 -16.50
CA ALA A 49 -28.45 16.35 -17.68
C ALA A 49 -28.88 14.91 -17.29
N PRO A 50 -29.94 14.33 -17.90
CA PRO A 50 -30.37 12.95 -17.66
C PRO A 50 -29.35 11.90 -18.10
N ARG A 51 -29.36 10.73 -17.43
CA ARG A 51 -28.40 9.63 -17.64
C ARG A 51 -28.35 9.14 -19.09
N LYS A 52 -29.52 8.86 -19.67
CA LYS A 52 -29.65 8.39 -21.07
C LYS A 52 -29.03 9.34 -22.11
N MET A 53 -29.08 10.65 -21.86
CA MET A 53 -28.53 11.64 -22.80
C MET A 53 -27.01 11.75 -22.70
N ILE A 54 -26.45 11.55 -21.49
CA ILE A 54 -25.01 11.54 -21.27
C ILE A 54 -24.42 10.24 -21.84
N GLU A 55 -25.06 9.09 -21.60
CA GLU A 55 -24.67 7.79 -22.17
C GLU A 55 -24.72 7.80 -23.70
N ALA A 56 -25.68 8.50 -24.31
CA ALA A 56 -25.77 8.65 -25.76
C ALA A 56 -24.64 9.50 -26.38
N MET A 57 -24.06 10.44 -25.62
CA MET A 57 -23.04 11.36 -26.12
C MET A 57 -21.61 10.92 -25.80
N TYR A 58 -21.39 10.32 -24.62
CA TYR A 58 -20.08 9.85 -24.17
C TYR A 58 -19.88 8.34 -24.37
N GLY A 59 -20.94 7.60 -24.69
CA GLY A 59 -20.93 6.15 -24.75
C GLY A 59 -21.06 5.54 -23.36
N ALA A 60 -21.79 4.43 -23.25
CA ALA A 60 -21.95 3.74 -21.97
C ALA A 60 -20.61 3.26 -21.41
N HIS A 61 -19.64 2.92 -22.28
CA HIS A 61 -18.34 2.34 -21.94
C HIS A 61 -17.47 3.22 -21.04
N VAL A 62 -17.51 4.55 -21.21
CA VAL A 62 -16.66 5.48 -20.43
C VAL A 62 -16.98 5.45 -18.94
N PHE A 63 -18.23 5.18 -18.58
CA PHE A 63 -18.64 5.07 -17.17
C PHE A 63 -18.37 3.69 -16.57
N TYR A 64 -18.08 2.67 -17.39
CA TYR A 64 -17.71 1.36 -16.85
C TYR A 64 -16.30 1.40 -16.27
N GLU A 65 -15.34 2.06 -16.92
CA GLU A 65 -13.97 2.21 -16.38
C GLU A 65 -13.98 3.01 -15.07
N ASP A 66 -14.59 4.20 -15.05
CA ASP A 66 -14.73 5.02 -13.84
C ASP A 66 -15.54 4.31 -12.74
N GLY A 67 -16.57 3.57 -13.13
CA GLY A 67 -17.40 2.79 -12.20
C GLY A 67 -16.64 1.62 -11.58
N LEU A 68 -15.78 0.97 -12.36
CA LEU A 68 -14.86 -0.07 -11.91
C LEU A 68 -13.85 0.50 -10.93
N GLU A 69 -13.23 1.63 -11.23
CA GLU A 69 -12.29 2.29 -10.33
C GLU A 69 -12.92 2.65 -8.98
N GLU A 70 -14.19 3.08 -8.98
CA GLU A 70 -14.92 3.40 -7.74
C GLU A 70 -15.24 2.15 -6.90
N ILE A 71 -15.56 1.03 -7.54
CA ILE A 71 -15.88 -0.24 -6.86
C ILE A 71 -14.61 -1.02 -6.46
N PHE A 72 -13.51 -0.78 -7.17
CA PHE A 72 -12.26 -1.53 -7.02
C PHE A 72 -11.76 -1.60 -5.57
N PRO A 73 -11.76 -0.51 -4.76
CA PRO A 73 -11.39 -0.58 -3.35
C PRO A 73 -12.33 -1.48 -2.54
N GLU A 74 -13.65 -1.37 -2.73
CA GLU A 74 -14.64 -2.18 -2.00
C GLU A 74 -14.49 -3.67 -2.34
N VAL A 75 -14.21 -4.01 -3.60
CA VAL A 75 -13.97 -5.39 -4.06
C VAL A 75 -12.65 -5.93 -3.53
N TYR A 76 -11.61 -5.11 -3.55
CA TYR A 76 -10.28 -5.50 -3.06
C TYR A 76 -10.29 -5.74 -1.55
N ASP A 77 -10.92 -4.85 -0.79
CA ASP A 77 -11.10 -5.00 0.65
C ASP A 77 -11.90 -6.26 0.98
N PHE A 78 -12.96 -6.55 0.22
CA PHE A 78 -13.73 -7.78 0.41
C PHE A 78 -12.92 -9.04 0.09
N ALA A 79 -12.09 -9.01 -0.95
CA ALA A 79 -11.23 -10.13 -1.34
C ALA A 79 -10.14 -10.40 -0.29
N ILE A 80 -9.50 -9.34 0.24
CA ILE A 80 -8.49 -9.44 1.29
C ILE A 80 -9.11 -9.84 2.63
N ALA A 81 -10.17 -9.15 3.07
CA ALA A 81 -10.77 -9.38 4.37
C ALA A 81 -11.35 -10.79 4.52
N LYS A 82 -11.85 -11.38 3.43
CA LYS A 82 -12.31 -12.78 3.43
C LYS A 82 -11.18 -13.80 3.55
N GLN A 83 -9.95 -13.43 3.22
CA GLN A 83 -8.82 -14.37 3.17
C GLN A 83 -7.76 -14.12 4.24
N ASP A 84 -7.91 -13.07 5.06
CA ASP A 84 -6.98 -12.67 6.13
C ASP A 84 -5.51 -12.54 5.64
N PHE A 85 -5.32 -12.32 4.35
CA PHE A 85 -4.00 -12.16 3.76
C PHE A 85 -3.48 -10.76 4.05
N LYS A 86 -2.28 -10.70 4.66
CA LYS A 86 -1.52 -9.45 4.72
C LYS A 86 -0.90 -9.21 3.35
N ALA A 87 -1.63 -8.49 2.50
CA ALA A 87 -1.15 -8.01 1.22
C ALA A 87 -0.01 -7.00 1.42
N ILE A 88 1.03 -7.09 0.59
CA ILE A 88 2.11 -6.11 0.50
C ILE A 88 1.87 -5.24 -0.73
N GLY A 89 1.78 -3.93 -0.49
CA GLY A 89 1.71 -2.95 -1.57
C GLY A 89 0.33 -2.79 -2.19
N ARG A 90 0.29 -2.21 -3.40
CA ARG A 90 -0.92 -2.04 -4.18
C ARG A 90 -1.10 -3.26 -5.10
N PRO A 91 -2.33 -3.76 -5.28
CA PRO A 91 -2.57 -4.86 -6.20
C PRO A 91 -2.31 -4.43 -7.64
N ASN A 92 -1.75 -5.33 -8.44
CA ASN A 92 -1.69 -5.16 -9.88
C ASN A 92 -2.95 -5.78 -10.50
N LEU A 93 -3.66 -4.98 -11.29
CA LEU A 93 -4.74 -5.48 -12.12
C LEU A 93 -4.12 -6.11 -13.38
N THR A 94 -4.20 -7.43 -13.49
CA THR A 94 -3.55 -8.18 -14.57
C THR A 94 -4.46 -8.38 -15.78
N ASP A 95 -5.75 -8.61 -15.55
CA ASP A 95 -6.72 -8.76 -16.62
C ASP A 95 -8.10 -8.31 -16.15
N MET A 96 -8.86 -7.71 -17.07
CA MET A 96 -10.24 -7.28 -16.87
C MET A 96 -11.07 -7.80 -18.04
N GLN A 97 -11.96 -8.74 -17.75
CA GLN A 97 -12.90 -9.26 -18.75
C GLN A 97 -14.31 -8.81 -18.42
N ILE A 98 -14.91 -8.07 -19.35
CA ILE A 98 -16.31 -7.69 -19.33
C ILE A 98 -17.03 -8.68 -20.25
N SER A 99 -17.82 -9.60 -19.68
CA SER A 99 -18.67 -10.48 -20.48
C SER A 99 -19.93 -9.74 -20.94
N ASP A 100 -20.50 -10.15 -22.08
CA ASP A 100 -21.70 -9.56 -22.69
C ASP A 100 -22.93 -9.52 -21.74
N ASP A 101 -22.92 -10.32 -20.67
CA ASP A 101 -23.94 -10.38 -19.63
C ASP A 101 -23.73 -9.38 -18.47
N ASN A 102 -22.86 -8.37 -18.62
CA ASN A 102 -22.50 -7.38 -17.59
C ASN A 102 -21.85 -7.98 -16.33
N ILE A 103 -21.26 -9.18 -16.44
CA ILE A 103 -20.44 -9.77 -15.38
C ILE A 103 -19.00 -9.34 -15.63
N VAL A 104 -18.39 -8.71 -14.62
CA VAL A 104 -16.98 -8.28 -14.69
C VAL A 104 -16.14 -9.25 -13.89
N THR A 105 -15.22 -9.93 -14.58
CA THR A 105 -14.20 -10.77 -13.96
C THR A 105 -12.91 -9.98 -13.87
N LEU A 106 -12.43 -9.80 -12.64
CA LEU A 106 -11.25 -9.03 -12.31
C LEU A 106 -10.15 -9.99 -11.84
N THR A 107 -9.02 -10.01 -12.54
CA THR A 107 -7.84 -10.80 -12.15
C THR A 107 -6.86 -9.89 -11.43
N LEU A 108 -6.75 -10.06 -10.12
CA LEU A 108 -5.88 -9.29 -9.24
C LEU A 108 -4.65 -10.11 -8.88
N THR A 109 -3.47 -9.54 -9.04
CA THR A 109 -2.23 -10.13 -8.53
C THR A 109 -1.75 -9.31 -7.34
N THR A 110 -1.60 -9.95 -6.19
CA THR A 110 -1.14 -9.32 -4.94
C THR A 110 -0.02 -10.13 -4.34
N GLU A 111 1.05 -9.47 -3.91
CA GLU A 111 2.11 -10.10 -3.13
C GLU A 111 1.65 -10.24 -1.67
N VAL A 112 1.83 -11.41 -1.07
CA VAL A 112 1.50 -11.68 0.33
C VAL A 112 2.75 -11.87 1.16
N TYR A 113 2.69 -11.50 2.43
CA TYR A 113 3.76 -11.82 3.37
C TYR A 113 4.04 -13.33 3.36
N PRO A 114 5.32 -13.75 3.23
CA PRO A 114 5.65 -15.14 3.42
C PRO A 114 5.35 -15.53 4.86
N GLU A 115 4.85 -16.75 5.06
CA GLU A 115 4.77 -17.35 6.39
C GLU A 115 6.19 -17.68 6.86
N VAL A 116 6.77 -16.79 7.67
CA VAL A 116 8.09 -17.02 8.25
C VAL A 116 7.93 -17.92 9.46
N THR A 117 8.31 -19.19 9.32
CA THR A 117 8.54 -20.07 10.46
C THR A 117 9.89 -19.71 11.07
N LEU A 118 9.87 -19.06 12.24
CA LEU A 118 11.08 -18.83 13.01
C LEU A 118 11.71 -20.20 13.30
N GLY A 119 12.98 -20.37 12.91
CA GLY A 119 13.76 -21.54 13.28
C GLY A 119 14.06 -21.58 14.79
N GLN A 120 15.12 -22.28 15.19
CA GLN A 120 15.55 -22.27 16.59
C GLN A 120 16.23 -20.93 16.94
N TYR A 121 15.44 -19.96 17.41
CA TYR A 121 15.94 -18.66 17.89
C TYR A 121 16.45 -18.70 19.34
N LYS A 122 16.16 -19.78 20.08
CA LYS A 122 16.61 -19.99 21.46
C LYS A 122 17.91 -20.79 21.44
N GLY A 123 19.00 -20.18 21.89
CA GLY A 123 20.34 -20.81 21.94
C GLY A 123 21.43 -20.07 21.17
N LEU A 124 21.13 -18.90 20.59
CA LEU A 124 22.19 -18.01 20.09
C LEU A 124 22.98 -17.46 21.27
N GLU A 125 24.23 -17.89 21.40
CA GLU A 125 25.19 -17.29 22.32
C GLU A 125 25.57 -15.90 21.79
N VAL A 126 25.12 -14.88 22.50
CA VAL A 126 25.54 -13.49 22.27
C VAL A 126 26.55 -13.17 23.36
N GLU A 127 27.80 -12.93 22.96
CA GLU A 127 28.81 -12.43 23.89
C GLU A 127 28.43 -11.02 24.33
N LYS A 128 28.01 -10.90 25.59
CA LYS A 128 27.83 -9.60 26.23
C LYS A 128 29.22 -9.06 26.58
N ALA A 129 29.71 -8.10 25.80
CA ALA A 129 30.89 -7.35 26.17
C ALA A 129 30.59 -6.55 27.45
N GLU A 130 31.11 -7.01 28.60
CA GLU A 130 31.08 -6.23 29.83
C GLU A 130 32.18 -5.18 29.77
N VAL A 131 31.79 -3.95 29.46
CA VAL A 131 32.70 -2.80 29.51
C VAL A 131 32.93 -2.47 30.98
N THR A 132 34.09 -2.83 31.50
CA THR A 132 34.56 -2.39 32.81
C THR A 132 35.39 -1.13 32.61
N VAL A 133 34.95 -0.02 33.19
CA VAL A 133 35.72 1.22 33.22
C VAL A 133 36.75 1.08 34.34
N SER A 134 38.04 1.16 34.01
CA SER A 134 39.10 1.10 35.02
C SER A 134 39.36 2.47 35.64
N ASP A 135 39.83 2.49 36.89
CA ASP A 135 40.24 3.74 37.56
C ASP A 135 41.34 4.48 36.77
N GLU A 136 42.17 3.75 36.01
CA GLU A 136 43.18 4.31 35.11
C GLU A 136 42.55 5.10 33.95
N GLN A 137 41.43 4.63 33.39
CA GLN A 137 40.69 5.35 32.34
C GLN A 137 40.03 6.61 32.90
N VAL A 138 39.56 6.55 34.15
CA VAL A 138 39.01 7.72 34.85
C VAL A 138 40.10 8.75 35.14
N GLN A 139 41.26 8.31 35.62
CA GLN A 139 42.38 9.20 35.91
C GLN A 139 42.94 9.83 34.64
N ALA A 140 43.07 9.06 33.56
CA ALA A 140 43.51 9.59 32.25
C ALA A 140 42.57 10.67 31.73
N GLU A 141 41.25 10.51 31.90
CA GLU A 141 40.29 11.52 31.47
C GLU A 141 40.28 12.75 32.39
N LEU A 142 40.48 12.57 33.70
CA LEU A 142 40.67 13.68 34.65
C LEU A 142 41.95 14.48 34.35
N ASP A 143 43.06 13.80 34.06
CA ASP A 143 44.33 14.44 33.72
C ASP A 143 44.22 15.19 32.40
N ARG A 144 43.52 14.62 31.41
CA ARG A 144 43.21 15.30 30.15
C ARG A 144 42.36 16.55 30.36
N MET A 145 41.35 16.48 31.23
CA MET A 145 40.56 17.66 31.60
C MET A 145 41.41 18.73 32.31
N ALA A 146 42.30 18.32 33.22
CA ALA A 146 43.20 19.24 33.92
C ALA A 146 44.21 19.92 32.97
N GLN A 147 44.79 19.16 32.03
CA GLN A 147 45.69 19.70 31.01
C GLN A 147 45.00 20.72 30.08
N ASN A 148 43.73 20.49 29.72
CA ASN A 148 42.98 21.42 28.87
C ASN A 148 42.78 22.81 29.49
N VAL A 149 42.78 22.91 30.83
CA VAL A 149 42.56 24.17 31.57
C VAL A 149 43.88 24.71 32.14
N ALA A 150 44.98 23.97 31.99
CA ALA A 150 46.28 24.39 32.51
C ALA A 150 46.83 25.59 31.73
N SER A 151 47.25 26.62 32.46
CA SER A 151 48.00 27.75 31.91
C SER A 151 49.48 27.38 31.78
N THR A 152 50.05 27.59 30.60
CA THR A 152 51.48 27.39 30.37
C THR A 152 52.27 28.63 30.77
N GLU A 153 53.24 28.47 31.67
CA GLU A 153 54.23 29.50 31.99
C GLU A 153 55.53 29.20 31.25
N THR A 154 56.10 30.20 30.58
CA THR A 154 57.34 30.04 29.82
C THR A 154 58.53 30.14 30.76
N VAL A 155 59.28 29.04 30.92
CA VAL A 155 60.54 29.02 31.69
C VAL A 155 61.74 29.02 30.74
N GLU A 156 62.77 29.81 31.05
CA GLU A 156 64.04 29.80 30.33
C GLU A 156 64.87 28.57 30.71
N ARG A 157 64.56 27.44 30.06
CA ARG A 157 65.41 26.24 30.00
C ARG A 157 65.41 25.74 28.55
N PRO A 158 66.56 25.27 28.01
CA PRO A 158 66.55 24.54 26.73
C PRO A 158 65.61 23.33 26.81
N ALA A 159 64.88 23.10 25.71
CA ALA A 159 63.85 22.08 25.55
C ALA A 159 64.31 20.66 25.95
#